data_AF-A0A942AMF4-F1
#
_entry.id   AF-A0A942AMF4-F1
#
_cell.length_a   1.000
_cell.length_b   1.000
_cell.length_c   1.000
_cell.angle_alpha   90.00
_cell.angle_beta   90.00
_cell.angle_gamma   90.00
#
_symmetry.space_group_name_H-M   'P 1'
#
loop_
_entity.id
_entity.type
_entity.pdbx_description
1 polymer ?
#
loop_
_entity_poly.entity_id
_entity_poly.type
_entity_poly.pdbx_seq_one_letter_code
_entity_poly.pdbx_strand_id
1 'polypeptide(L)'
;MKACLYFGMGLVVLLASCRQNNQSLSKEPATVQEYQVYYATGYTVNRTSDYTEIKIRDPWDTTRYLQRYVLVGKDKALPVRLPEGILIRTPLQRVVVATSVHCGVLELLGVRDLLVGVCESRYIDLDFVK
;
A
#
# COMPACT_ATOMS: atom_id res chain seq x y z
N MET A 1 0.23 -4.58 -63.38
CA MET A 1 -0.41 -3.44 -62.67
C MET A 1 -1.61 -3.85 -61.81
N LYS A 2 -1.71 -5.10 -61.32
CA LYS A 2 -2.82 -5.55 -60.46
C LYS A 2 -2.37 -5.97 -59.05
N ALA A 3 -1.06 -6.11 -58.82
CA ALA A 3 -0.50 -6.56 -57.54
C ALA A 3 -0.40 -5.44 -56.47
N CYS A 4 -0.27 -4.17 -56.86
CA CYS A 4 -0.22 -3.05 -55.91
C CYS A 4 -1.58 -2.70 -55.29
N LEU A 5 -2.69 -3.06 -55.94
CA LEU A 5 -4.05 -2.77 -55.45
C LEU A 5 -4.46 -3.69 -54.29
N TYR A 6 -3.94 -4.92 -54.23
CA TYR A 6 -4.28 -5.86 -53.15
C TYR A 6 -3.46 -5.66 -51.88
N PHE A 7 -2.27 -5.04 -51.96
CA PHE A 7 -1.45 -4.77 -50.77
C PHE A 7 -2.01 -3.63 -49.90
N GLY A 8 -2.71 -2.66 -50.52
CA GLY A 8 -3.36 -1.57 -49.78
C GLY A 8 -4.63 -1.99 -49.01
N MET A 9 -5.32 -3.04 -49.46
CA MET A 9 -6.61 -3.46 -48.88
C MET A 9 -6.46 -4.30 -47.60
N GLY A 10 -5.26 -4.81 -47.30
CA GLY A 10 -4.97 -5.52 -46.04
C GLY A 10 -4.64 -4.61 -44.86
N LEU A 11 -4.16 -3.39 -45.11
CA LEU A 11 -3.70 -2.46 -44.06
C LEU A 11 -4.86 -1.75 -43.33
N VAL A 12 -6.02 -1.60 -43.98
CA VAL A 12 -7.19 -0.89 -43.44
C VAL A 12 -7.95 -1.72 -42.39
N VAL A 13 -7.87 -3.05 -42.45
CA VAL A 13 -8.59 -3.95 -41.52
C VAL A 13 -7.93 -4.01 -40.13
N LEU A 14 -6.65 -3.64 -40.01
CA LEU A 14 -5.90 -3.68 -38.75
C LEU A 14 -6.20 -2.52 -37.77
N LEU A 15 -6.85 -1.44 -38.21
CA LEU A 15 -7.12 -0.27 -37.37
C LEU A 15 -8.51 -0.27 -36.70
N ALA A 16 -9.36 -1.27 -36.97
CA ALA A 16 -10.74 -1.32 -36.47
C ALA A 16 -10.90 -1.99 -35.08
N SER A 17 -9.83 -2.48 -34.45
CA SER A 17 -9.96 -3.28 -33.21
C SER A 17 -9.88 -2.49 -31.89
N CYS A 18 -9.65 -1.18 -31.91
CA CYS A 18 -9.71 -0.37 -30.69
C CYS A 18 -11.10 0.23 -30.50
N ARG A 19 -12.07 -0.63 -30.17
CA ARG A 19 -13.39 -0.18 -29.69
C ARG A 19 -13.36 -0.11 -28.18
N GLN A 20 -13.12 1.09 -27.64
CA GLN A 20 -13.15 1.37 -26.20
C GLN A 20 -14.58 1.14 -25.69
N ASN A 21 -14.79 0.02 -25.01
CA ASN A 21 -16.05 -0.30 -24.34
C ASN A 21 -16.10 0.47 -23.01
N ASN A 22 -16.85 1.58 -22.98
CA ASN A 22 -17.13 2.31 -21.75
C ASN A 22 -18.18 1.52 -20.93
N GLN A 23 -17.73 0.47 -20.24
CA GLN A 23 -18.51 -0.13 -19.18
C GLN A 23 -18.55 0.83 -17.99
N SER A 24 -19.75 1.34 -17.72
CA SER A 24 -20.12 2.01 -16.48
C SER A 24 -19.75 1.11 -15.30
N LEU A 25 -18.78 1.56 -14.50
CA LEU A 25 -18.34 0.87 -13.29
C LEU A 25 -19.44 0.98 -12.22
N SER A 26 -20.35 0.01 -12.21
CA SER A 26 -21.15 -0.27 -11.02
C SER A 26 -20.18 -0.59 -9.89
N LYS A 27 -20.09 0.30 -8.91
CA LYS A 27 -19.33 0.08 -7.67
C LYS A 27 -19.95 -1.10 -6.93
N GLU A 28 -19.39 -2.28 -7.14
CA GLU A 28 -19.58 -3.39 -6.22
C GLU A 28 -19.06 -2.98 -4.82
N PRO A 29 -19.69 -3.50 -3.75
CA PRO A 29 -19.12 -3.36 -2.42
C PRO A 29 -17.71 -3.97 -2.43
N ALA A 30 -16.73 -3.21 -1.94
CA ALA A 30 -15.33 -3.61 -1.93
C ALA A 30 -15.20 -5.02 -1.35
N THR A 31 -14.83 -5.99 -2.18
CA THR A 31 -14.61 -7.38 -1.76
C THR A 31 -13.50 -7.36 -0.71
N VAL A 32 -13.87 -7.65 0.54
CA VAL A 32 -12.89 -7.82 1.61
C VAL A 32 -12.19 -9.14 1.33
N GLN A 33 -10.91 -9.07 0.96
CA GLN A 33 -10.07 -10.25 0.88
C GLN A 33 -9.69 -10.62 2.31
N GLU A 34 -10.11 -11.80 2.76
CA GLU A 34 -9.83 -12.29 4.10
C GLU A 34 -8.32 -12.53 4.24
N TYR A 35 -7.67 -11.69 5.06
CA TYR A 35 -6.28 -11.86 5.46
C TYR A 35 -6.28 -12.40 6.88
N GLN A 36 -5.84 -13.65 7.06
CA GLN A 36 -5.81 -14.29 8.37
C GLN A 36 -4.47 -14.06 9.06
N VAL A 37 -4.53 -13.47 10.26
CA VAL A 37 -3.40 -13.41 11.19
C VAL A 37 -3.36 -14.71 11.99
N TYR A 38 -2.27 -15.49 11.89
CA TYR A 38 -2.20 -16.82 12.50
C TYR A 38 -1.92 -16.80 14.00
N TYR A 39 -0.96 -15.97 14.45
CA TYR A 39 -0.44 -16.02 15.82
C TYR A 39 -0.65 -14.73 16.61
N ALA A 40 -0.53 -13.57 15.95
CA ALA A 40 -0.62 -12.30 16.64
C ALA A 40 -2.08 -11.97 16.99
N THR A 41 -2.32 -11.59 18.25
CA THR A 41 -3.65 -11.28 18.78
C THR A 41 -3.86 -9.79 19.09
N GLY A 42 -2.78 -9.00 19.00
CA GLY A 42 -2.79 -7.56 19.32
C GLY A 42 -3.32 -6.65 18.22
N TYR A 43 -3.57 -7.19 17.02
CA TYR A 43 -4.12 -6.41 15.92
C TYR A 43 -4.93 -7.28 14.96
N THR A 44 -5.79 -6.63 14.17
CA THR A 44 -6.49 -7.25 13.04
C THR A 44 -6.16 -6.52 11.75
N VAL A 45 -6.24 -7.24 10.62
CA VAL A 45 -5.97 -6.70 9.29
C VAL A 45 -7.11 -7.05 8.36
N ASN A 46 -7.75 -6.04 7.78
CA ASN A 46 -8.80 -6.21 6.77
C ASN A 46 -8.30 -5.63 5.44
N ARG A 47 -8.14 -6.48 4.41
CA ARG A 47 -7.73 -6.03 3.08
C ARG A 47 -8.93 -5.83 2.18
N THR A 48 -8.98 -4.69 1.49
CA THR A 48 -9.94 -4.39 0.44
C THR A 48 -9.20 -4.17 -0.89
N SER A 49 -9.93 -4.01 -1.99
CA SER A 49 -9.34 -3.63 -3.29
C SER A 49 -8.57 -2.30 -3.24
N ASP A 50 -9.02 -1.40 -2.37
CA ASP A 50 -8.65 0.01 -2.40
C ASP A 50 -7.64 0.36 -1.30
N TYR A 51 -7.82 -0.21 -0.11
CA TYR A 51 -7.00 0.04 1.07
C TYR A 51 -6.87 -1.20 1.97
N THR A 52 -5.90 -1.17 2.88
CA THR A 52 -5.81 -2.14 3.98
C THR A 52 -6.07 -1.41 5.30
N GLU A 53 -6.99 -1.92 6.10
CA GLU A 53 -7.26 -1.41 7.45
C GLU A 53 -6.53 -2.28 8.47
N ILE A 54 -5.81 -1.65 9.40
CA ILE A 54 -5.17 -2.31 10.54
C ILE A 54 -5.74 -1.70 11.82
N LYS A 55 -6.31 -2.52 12.70
CA LYS A 55 -6.80 -2.09 14.01
C LYS A 55 -5.92 -2.67 15.10
N ILE A 56 -5.34 -1.80 15.92
CA ILE A 56 -4.53 -2.20 17.07
C ILE A 56 -5.44 -2.28 18.29
N ARG A 57 -5.47 -3.44 18.94
CA ARG A 57 -6.22 -3.66 20.18
C ARG A 57 -5.57 -2.88 21.32
N ASP A 58 -6.37 -2.25 22.16
CA ASP A 58 -5.84 -1.60 23.35
C ASP A 58 -5.40 -2.67 24.37
N PRO A 59 -4.13 -2.65 24.81
CA PRO A 59 -3.62 -3.63 25.77
C PRO A 59 -4.19 -3.44 27.18
N TRP A 60 -4.70 -2.24 27.50
CA TRP A 60 -5.26 -1.89 28.80
C TRP A 60 -6.78 -2.03 28.86
N ASP A 61 -7.47 -1.80 27.74
CA ASP A 61 -8.91 -2.06 27.58
C ASP A 61 -9.19 -2.89 26.32
N THR A 62 -9.26 -4.20 26.51
CA THR A 62 -9.38 -5.14 25.39
C THR A 62 -10.70 -5.06 24.62
N THR A 63 -11.66 -4.23 25.05
CA THR A 63 -12.92 -3.95 24.35
C THR A 63 -12.80 -2.80 23.34
N ARG A 64 -11.69 -2.06 23.37
CA ARG A 64 -11.43 -0.90 22.51
C ARG A 64 -10.21 -1.12 21.62
N TYR A 65 -10.12 -0.26 20.61
CA TYR A 65 -8.94 -0.15 19.77
C TYR A 65 -8.10 1.04 20.20
N LEU A 66 -6.80 0.83 20.37
CA LEU A 66 -5.84 1.89 20.67
C LEU A 66 -5.62 2.80 19.47
N GLN A 67 -5.56 2.19 18.27
CA GLN A 67 -5.28 2.93 17.04
C GLN A 67 -5.86 2.22 15.83
N ARG A 68 -6.27 3.00 14.83
CA ARG A 68 -6.65 2.49 13.50
C ARG A 68 -5.76 3.10 12.44
N TYR A 69 -5.18 2.26 11.59
CA TYR A 69 -4.38 2.66 10.44
C TYR A 69 -5.08 2.28 9.14
N VAL A 70 -5.05 3.18 8.17
CA VAL A 70 -5.65 2.99 6.84
C VAL A 70 -4.55 3.13 5.81
N LEU A 71 -4.14 2.02 5.22
CA LEU A 71 -3.00 1.93 4.32
C LEU A 71 -3.49 2.01 2.88
N VAL A 72 -3.05 3.02 2.15
CA VAL A 72 -3.37 3.20 0.73
C VAL A 72 -2.08 3.31 -0.06
N GLY A 73 -1.99 2.59 -1.18
CA GLY A 73 -0.82 2.69 -2.07
C GLY A 73 -0.59 4.14 -2.52
N LYS A 74 0.65 4.61 -2.46
CA LYS A 74 1.01 6.01 -2.77
C LYS A 74 0.66 6.40 -4.21
N ASP A 75 0.66 5.45 -5.13
CA ASP A 75 0.36 5.65 -6.55
C ASP A 75 -1.14 5.51 -6.87
N LYS A 76 -1.97 5.11 -5.88
CA LYS A 76 -3.43 5.02 -6.02
C LYS A 76 -4.09 6.32 -5.57
N ALA A 77 -5.12 6.75 -6.29
CA ALA A 77 -6.00 7.82 -5.83
C ALA A 77 -6.63 7.44 -4.48
N LEU A 78 -6.88 8.45 -3.63
CA LEU A 78 -7.58 8.20 -2.36
C LEU A 78 -9.05 7.83 -2.65
N PRO A 79 -9.56 6.73 -2.07
CA PRO A 79 -10.96 6.38 -2.17
C PRO A 79 -11.86 7.49 -1.61
N VAL A 80 -13.02 7.69 -2.22
CA VAL A 80 -14.00 8.72 -1.81
C VAL A 80 -14.45 8.55 -0.36
N ARG A 81 -14.47 7.31 0.14
CA ARG A 81 -14.82 6.98 1.51
C ARG A 81 -13.71 6.13 2.12
N LEU A 82 -13.07 6.66 3.15
CA LEU A 82 -12.12 5.94 3.99
C LEU A 82 -12.69 5.87 5.41
N PRO A 83 -12.45 4.76 6.14
CA PRO A 83 -12.76 4.71 7.56
C PRO A 83 -11.91 5.73 8.32
N GLU A 84 -12.42 6.20 9.45
CA GLU A 84 -11.67 7.10 10.35
C GLU A 84 -10.42 6.41 10.90
N GLY A 85 -9.25 7.04 10.78
CA GLY A 85 -8.00 6.53 11.32
C GLY A 85 -6.80 7.27 10.74
N ILE A 86 -5.60 6.85 11.11
CA ILE A 86 -4.36 7.41 10.57
C ILE A 86 -4.13 6.86 9.16
N LEU A 87 -4.22 7.74 8.17
CA LEU A 87 -3.90 7.42 6.78
C LEU A 87 -2.40 7.25 6.61
N ILE A 88 -1.98 6.09 6.09
CA ILE A 88 -0.58 5.79 5.76
C ILE A 88 -0.49 5.52 4.26
N ARG A 89 0.42 6.23 3.58
CA ARG A 89 0.72 6.03 2.16
C ARG A 89 1.87 5.02 2.02
N THR A 90 1.65 3.92 1.32
CA THR A 90 2.63 2.81 1.21
C THR A 90 3.22 2.68 -0.20
N PRO A 91 4.49 2.20 -0.34
CA PRO A 91 5.46 1.97 0.74
C PRO A 91 5.95 3.29 1.36
N LEU A 92 6.32 3.25 2.64
CA LEU A 92 6.97 4.38 3.31
C LEU A 92 8.35 4.63 2.67
N GLN A 93 8.77 5.89 2.58
CA GLN A 93 10.04 6.28 1.97
C GLN A 93 11.02 6.92 2.93
N ARG A 94 10.53 7.40 4.08
CA ARG A 94 11.31 8.13 5.08
C ARG A 94 10.75 7.83 6.46
N VAL A 95 11.60 7.47 7.42
CA VAL A 95 11.23 7.13 8.79
C VAL A 95 12.18 7.81 9.75
N VAL A 96 11.64 8.35 10.85
CA VAL A 96 12.42 8.79 12.02
C VAL A 96 12.13 7.82 13.16
N VAL A 97 13.16 7.37 13.85
CA VAL A 97 13.04 6.31 14.86
C VAL A 97 13.50 6.78 16.23
N ALA A 98 12.78 6.39 17.28
CA ALA A 98 13.07 6.85 18.63
C ALA A 98 14.08 6.00 19.41
N THR A 99 14.30 4.73 19.03
CA THR A 99 15.16 3.81 19.81
C THR A 99 16.04 2.94 18.91
N SER A 100 17.18 2.51 19.44
CA SER A 100 18.13 1.61 18.75
C SER A 100 17.51 0.27 18.36
N VAL A 101 16.58 -0.26 19.18
CA VAL A 101 15.86 -1.52 18.89
C VAL A 101 15.10 -1.42 17.57
N HIS A 102 14.35 -0.34 17.36
CA HIS A 102 13.62 -0.14 16.12
C HIS A 102 14.56 0.12 14.93
N CYS A 103 15.72 0.75 15.15
CA CYS A 103 16.74 0.90 14.12
C CYS A 103 17.28 -0.46 13.65
N GLY A 104 17.59 -1.36 14.59
CA GLY A 104 18.04 -2.73 14.29
C GLY A 104 16.98 -3.55 13.54
N VAL A 105 15.69 -3.37 13.84
CA VAL A 105 14.61 -4.01 13.07
C VAL A 105 14.61 -3.55 11.60
N LEU A 106 14.82 -2.25 11.33
CA LEU A 106 14.92 -1.74 9.96
C LEU A 106 16.13 -2.31 9.21
N GLU A 107 17.26 -2.47 9.90
CA GLU A 107 18.45 -3.11 9.34
C GLU A 107 18.22 -4.59 9.01
N LEU A 108 17.60 -5.35 9.92
CA LEU A 108 17.25 -6.75 9.69
C LEU A 108 16.29 -6.92 8.52
N LEU A 109 15.36 -5.98 8.34
CA LEU A 109 14.43 -5.94 7.21
C LEU A 109 15.07 -5.48 5.89
N GLY A 110 16.36 -5.09 5.90
CA GLY A 110 17.07 -4.59 4.71
C GLY A 110 16.57 -3.23 4.22
N VAL A 111 15.89 -2.45 5.06
CA VAL A 111 15.28 -1.16 4.72
C VAL A 111 15.88 0.01 5.52
N ARG A 112 17.11 -0.17 6.01
CA ARG A 112 17.86 0.86 6.75
C ARG A 112 17.94 2.19 5.99
N ASP A 113 18.01 2.17 4.67
CA ASP A 113 18.10 3.37 3.83
C ASP A 113 16.87 4.29 3.94
N LEU A 114 15.76 3.79 4.50
CA LEU A 114 14.57 4.61 4.79
C LEU A 114 14.72 5.43 6.09
N LEU A 115 15.69 5.10 6.95
CA LEU A 115 15.97 5.81 8.19
C LEU A 115 16.63 7.15 7.89
N VAL A 116 15.90 8.25 8.08
CA VAL A 116 16.38 9.62 7.79
C VAL A 116 16.72 10.41 9.05
N GLY A 117 16.51 9.83 10.23
CA GLY A 117 16.84 10.46 11.50
C GLY A 117 16.49 9.58 12.69
N VAL A 118 17.07 9.91 13.84
CA VAL A 118 16.78 9.28 15.12
C VAL A 118 16.56 10.31 16.21
N CYS A 119 15.76 9.97 17.22
CA CYS A 119 15.66 10.78 18.44
C CYS A 119 16.85 10.49 19.35
N GLU A 120 17.40 11.53 19.99
CA GLU A 120 18.45 11.39 21.01
C GLU A 120 19.63 10.49 20.56
N SER A 121 20.24 10.80 19.40
CA SER A 121 21.29 9.99 18.77
C SER A 121 22.45 9.63 19.70
N ARG A 122 22.75 10.47 20.70
CA ARG A 122 23.73 10.20 21.77
C ARG A 122 23.51 8.90 22.55
N TYR A 123 22.32 8.32 22.53
CA TYR A 123 21.99 7.05 23.20
C TYR A 123 21.86 5.87 22.21
N ILE A 124 22.20 6.07 20.94
CA ILE A 124 22.10 5.05 19.90
C ILE A 124 23.52 4.73 19.41
N ASP A 125 24.05 3.62 19.92
CA ASP A 125 25.37 3.09 19.54
C ASP A 125 25.22 2.07 18.41
N LEU A 126 25.06 2.57 17.18
CA LEU A 126 24.98 1.76 15.96
C LEU A 126 25.89 2.41 14.92
N ASP A 127 26.73 1.63 14.24
CA ASP A 127 27.76 2.11 13.29
C ASP A 127 27.22 3.03 12.18
N PHE A 128 25.92 2.95 11.92
CA PHE A 128 25.24 3.69 10.89
C PHE A 128 24.41 4.87 11.35
N VAL A 129 24.29 5.06 12.66
CA VAL A 129 23.70 6.23 13.27
C VAL A 129 24.85 7.08 13.77
N LYS A 130 24.98 8.29 13.20
CA LYS A 130 26.06 9.23 13.53
C LYS A 130 25.57 10.34 14.45
#